data_AF-A0A2H0SGI1-F1
#
_entry.id   AF-A0A2H0SGI1-F1
#
_cell.length_a   1.000
_cell.length_b   1.000
_cell.length_c   1.000
_cell.angle_alpha   90.00
_cell.angle_beta   90.00
_cell.angle_gamma   90.00
#
_symmetry.space_group_name_H-M   'P 1'
#
loop_
_entity.id
_entity.type
_entity.pdbx_description
1 polymer ?
#
loop_
_entity_poly.entity_id
_entity_poly.type
_entity_poly.pdbx_seq_one_letter_code
_entity_poly.pdbx_strand_id
1 'polypeptide(L)'
;MNIKSKNKKNGFTLLEMIVAIAVFTVVMTMAMQSILNINNAQKKIESFRTVSDNLNFALDAMSREIRTGRSYNFDGTDFSFTNAKSENVTYSLESGQLVRLADSDKFPLTDPKVTISELAFALVGELPGDSLQPKVRINLSASAGMKNKESTKINLQTSVSQLVPDS
;
A
#
# COMPACT_ATOMS: atom_id res chain seq x y z
N MET A 1 62.40 51.98 -5.24
CA MET A 1 61.20 52.79 -4.93
C MET A 1 60.01 51.84 -4.98
N ASN A 2 59.38 51.53 -3.84
CA ASN A 2 58.37 50.46 -3.74
C ASN A 2 57.00 51.10 -3.45
N ILE A 3 56.10 51.11 -4.43
CA ILE A 3 54.78 51.76 -4.31
C ILE A 3 53.80 50.74 -3.72
N LYS A 4 53.48 50.88 -2.43
CA LYS A 4 52.41 50.09 -1.80
C LYS A 4 51.04 50.62 -2.25
N SER A 5 50.32 49.82 -3.04
CA SER A 5 48.91 50.04 -3.34
C SER A 5 48.06 49.91 -2.05
N LYS A 6 47.31 50.97 -1.70
CA LYS A 6 46.29 50.92 -0.63
C LYS A 6 45.00 50.34 -1.21
N ASN A 7 44.70 49.08 -0.87
CA ASN A 7 43.38 48.51 -1.14
C ASN A 7 42.31 49.23 -0.32
N LYS A 8 41.43 50.01 -0.97
CA LYS A 8 40.20 50.51 -0.35
C LYS A 8 39.29 49.31 -0.08
N LYS A 9 39.03 49.02 1.20
CA LYS A 9 37.95 48.11 1.59
C LYS A 9 36.66 48.90 1.55
N ASN A 10 35.84 48.68 0.53
CA ASN A 10 34.49 49.24 0.46
C ASN A 10 33.59 48.48 1.46
N GLY A 11 32.83 49.22 2.26
CA GLY A 11 31.84 48.67 3.20
C GLY A 11 30.41 48.82 2.66
N PHE A 12 29.47 48.08 3.23
CA PHE A 12 28.05 48.14 2.86
C PHE A 12 27.33 49.28 3.58
N THR A 13 26.32 49.84 2.93
CA THR A 13 25.43 50.84 3.52
C THR A 13 24.27 50.18 4.28
N LEU A 14 23.67 50.91 5.22
CA LEU A 14 22.45 50.45 5.90
C LEU A 14 21.29 50.22 4.93
N LEU A 15 21.21 51.03 3.87
CA LEU A 15 20.18 50.90 2.85
C LEU A 15 20.32 49.57 2.08
N GLU A 16 21.55 49.19 1.72
CA GLU A 16 21.82 47.90 1.04
C GLU A 16 21.44 46.70 1.92
N MET A 17 21.70 46.77 3.22
CA MET A 17 21.29 45.71 4.15
C MET A 17 19.77 45.54 4.21
N ILE A 18 19.01 46.65 4.22
CA ILE A 18 17.53 46.61 4.24
C ILE A 18 17.00 46.00 2.95
N VAL A 19 17.52 46.44 1.79
CA VAL A 19 17.12 45.90 0.48
C VAL A 19 17.48 44.42 0.37
N ALA A 20 18.66 44.01 0.82
CA ALA A 20 19.10 42.61 0.78
C ALA A 20 18.20 41.70 1.63
N ILE A 21 17.84 42.13 2.85
CA ILE A 21 16.94 41.37 3.73
C ILE A 21 15.54 41.28 3.14
N ALA A 22 15.02 42.38 2.56
CA ALA A 22 13.71 42.39 1.93
C ALA A 22 13.62 41.37 0.77
N VAL A 23 14.61 41.35 -0.12
CA VAL A 23 14.63 40.39 -1.24
C VAL A 23 14.88 38.95 -0.75
N PHE A 24 15.80 38.77 0.20
CA PHE A 24 16.14 37.45 0.73
C PHE A 24 14.95 36.78 1.42
N THR A 25 14.21 37.53 2.24
CA THR A 25 13.05 36.99 2.95
C THR A 25 11.95 36.54 1.98
N VAL A 26 11.69 37.30 0.90
CA VAL A 26 10.74 36.91 -0.15
C VAL A 26 11.16 35.59 -0.84
N VAL A 27 12.44 35.45 -1.18
CA VAL A 27 12.94 34.20 -1.80
C VAL A 27 12.83 33.03 -0.82
N MET A 28 13.17 33.24 0.45
CA MET A 28 13.11 32.20 1.48
C MET A 28 11.67 31.75 1.78
N THR A 29 10.69 32.65 1.79
CA THR A 29 9.28 32.27 1.97
C THR A 29 8.77 31.42 0.82
N MET A 30 9.14 31.75 -0.43
CA MET A 30 8.80 30.93 -1.60
C MET A 30 9.42 29.53 -1.51
N ALA A 31 10.68 29.43 -1.09
CA ALA A 31 11.35 28.15 -0.90
C ALA A 31 10.68 27.30 0.20
N MET A 32 10.30 27.93 1.32
CA MET A 32 9.62 27.24 2.42
C MET A 32 8.26 26.67 2.00
N GLN A 33 7.49 27.40 1.19
CA GLN A 33 6.22 26.91 0.64
C GLN A 33 6.41 25.64 -0.19
N SER A 34 7.47 25.59 -1.01
CA SER A 34 7.80 24.41 -1.80
C SER A 34 8.08 23.19 -0.92
N ILE A 35 8.87 23.36 0.14
CA ILE A 35 9.20 22.28 1.08
C ILE A 35 7.96 21.75 1.79
N LEU A 36 7.04 22.62 2.21
CA LEU A 36 5.77 22.19 2.83
C LEU A 36 4.91 21.37 1.85
N ASN A 37 4.87 21.76 0.58
CA ASN A 37 4.15 21.02 -0.46
C ASN A 37 4.78 19.63 -0.69
N ILE A 38 6.12 19.56 -0.74
CA ILE A 38 6.86 18.30 -0.87
C ILE A 38 6.59 17.38 0.33
N ASN A 39 6.61 17.89 1.55
CA ASN A 39 6.32 17.11 2.75
C ASN A 39 4.89 16.53 2.73
N ASN A 40 3.91 17.30 2.27
CA ASN A 40 2.54 16.81 2.11
C ASN A 40 2.45 15.72 1.04
N ALA A 41 3.16 15.89 -0.09
CA ALA A 41 3.24 14.89 -1.14
C ALA A 41 3.92 13.59 -0.65
N GLN A 42 5.02 13.70 0.12
CA GLN A 42 5.72 12.56 0.70
C GLN A 42 4.82 11.76 1.63
N LYS A 43 4.06 12.41 2.53
CA LYS A 43 3.10 11.73 3.42
C LYS A 43 2.03 10.97 2.64
N LYS A 44 1.52 11.54 1.54
CA LYS A 44 0.53 10.88 0.68
C LYS A 44 1.15 9.65 -0.02
N ILE A 45 2.38 9.78 -0.52
CA ILE A 45 3.13 8.67 -1.14
C ILE A 45 3.41 7.55 -0.13
N GLU A 46 3.80 7.89 1.09
CA GLU A 46 4.06 6.91 2.15
C GLU A 46 2.81 6.10 2.47
N SER A 47 1.68 6.76 2.74
CA SER A 47 0.41 6.06 2.99
C SER A 47 0.00 5.16 1.83
N PHE A 48 0.16 5.63 0.58
CA PHE A 48 -0.11 4.83 -0.60
C PHE A 48 0.78 3.59 -0.69
N ARG A 49 2.08 3.75 -0.46
CA ARG A 49 3.04 2.63 -0.45
C ARG A 49 2.68 1.62 0.63
N THR A 50 2.41 2.06 1.86
CA THR A 50 2.02 1.17 2.96
C THR A 50 0.80 0.35 2.60
N VAL A 51 -0.26 0.96 2.06
CA VAL A 51 -1.46 0.23 1.63
C VAL A 51 -1.10 -0.74 0.51
N SER A 52 -0.44 -0.27 -0.56
CA SER A 52 -0.06 -1.09 -1.70
C SER A 52 0.77 -2.31 -1.30
N ASP A 53 1.78 -2.15 -0.44
CA ASP A 53 2.65 -3.23 0.00
C ASP A 53 1.88 -4.26 0.84
N ASN A 54 0.97 -3.81 1.72
CA ASN A 54 0.09 -4.70 2.48
C ASN A 54 -0.86 -5.50 1.57
N LEU A 55 -1.47 -4.86 0.56
CA LEU A 55 -2.36 -5.56 -0.37
C LEU A 55 -1.60 -6.58 -1.21
N ASN A 56 -0.42 -6.23 -1.72
CA ASN A 56 0.41 -7.14 -2.50
C ASN A 56 0.89 -8.33 -1.66
N PHE A 57 1.32 -8.08 -0.42
CA PHE A 57 1.68 -9.15 0.51
C PHE A 57 0.50 -10.09 0.76
N ALA A 58 -0.67 -9.55 1.08
CA ALA A 58 -1.89 -10.33 1.29
C ALA A 58 -2.25 -11.16 0.05
N LEU A 59 -2.22 -10.57 -1.14
CA LEU A 59 -2.50 -11.27 -2.38
C LEU A 59 -1.49 -12.37 -2.69
N ASP A 60 -0.18 -12.14 -2.48
CA ASP A 60 0.85 -13.16 -2.71
C ASP A 60 0.70 -14.32 -1.71
N ALA A 61 0.48 -14.01 -0.43
CA ALA A 61 0.24 -15.01 0.61
C ALA A 61 -0.99 -15.88 0.29
N MET A 62 -2.14 -15.24 -0.01
CA MET A 62 -3.35 -15.95 -0.43
C MET A 62 -3.10 -16.77 -1.70
N SER A 63 -2.46 -16.20 -2.71
CA SER A 63 -2.24 -16.87 -3.99
C SER A 63 -1.36 -18.11 -3.85
N ARG A 64 -0.30 -18.04 -3.04
CA ARG A 64 0.58 -19.18 -2.79
C ARG A 64 -0.14 -20.31 -2.10
N GLU A 65 -0.93 -19.99 -1.08
CA GLU A 65 -1.63 -20.99 -0.29
C GLU A 65 -2.81 -21.61 -1.06
N ILE A 66 -3.58 -20.77 -1.75
CA ILE A 66 -4.68 -21.21 -2.61
C ILE A 66 -4.16 -22.11 -3.72
N ARG A 67 -3.02 -21.78 -4.34
CA ARG A 67 -2.46 -22.59 -5.45
C ARG A 67 -2.20 -24.04 -5.05
N THR A 68 -1.80 -24.31 -3.81
CA THR A 68 -1.56 -25.68 -3.32
C THR A 68 -2.72 -26.23 -2.47
N GLY A 69 -3.83 -25.50 -2.43
CA GLY A 69 -5.04 -25.87 -1.72
C GLY A 69 -5.90 -26.89 -2.47
N ARG A 70 -6.93 -27.38 -1.79
CA ARG A 70 -7.97 -28.27 -2.33
C ARG A 70 -9.28 -28.09 -1.58
N SER A 71 -10.36 -28.62 -2.13
CA SER A 71 -11.69 -28.55 -1.52
C SER A 71 -12.11 -27.09 -1.28
N TYR A 72 -12.06 -26.29 -2.34
CA TYR A 72 -12.39 -24.87 -2.23
C TYR A 72 -13.89 -24.67 -2.00
N ASN A 73 -14.22 -23.74 -1.12
CA ASN A 73 -15.57 -23.36 -0.79
C ASN A 73 -15.67 -21.84 -0.67
N PHE A 74 -16.78 -21.29 -1.16
CA PHE A 74 -17.09 -19.88 -1.04
C PHE A 74 -18.56 -19.72 -0.68
N ASP A 75 -18.84 -19.12 0.47
CA ASP A 75 -20.20 -18.97 1.00
C ASP A 75 -20.85 -17.62 0.64
N GLY A 76 -20.16 -16.79 -0.12
CA GLY A 76 -20.57 -15.43 -0.47
C GLY A 76 -19.84 -14.34 0.32
N THR A 77 -19.25 -14.69 1.47
CA THR A 77 -18.51 -13.77 2.35
C THR A 77 -17.08 -14.23 2.58
N ASP A 78 -16.96 -15.48 3.02
CA ASP A 78 -15.72 -16.09 3.43
C ASP A 78 -15.32 -17.14 2.39
N PHE A 79 -14.01 -17.25 2.20
CA PHE A 79 -13.43 -18.23 1.30
C PHE A 79 -12.62 -19.23 2.11
N SER A 80 -12.97 -20.51 2.01
CA SER A 80 -12.34 -21.59 2.77
C SER A 80 -11.84 -22.73 1.88
N PHE A 81 -10.78 -23.39 2.33
CA PHE A 81 -10.16 -24.51 1.62
C PHE A 81 -9.20 -25.27 2.54
N THR A 82 -8.83 -26.48 2.15
CA THR A 82 -7.78 -27.24 2.83
C THR A 82 -6.42 -26.92 2.20
N ASN A 83 -5.45 -26.45 2.99
CA ASN A 83 -4.11 -26.14 2.49
C ASN A 83 -3.22 -27.40 2.37
N ALA A 84 -1.98 -27.23 1.90
CA ALA A 84 -1.01 -28.32 1.75
C ALA A 84 -0.61 -29.00 3.07
N LYS A 85 -0.83 -28.35 4.22
CA LYS A 85 -0.59 -28.92 5.55
C LYS A 85 -1.79 -29.70 6.10
N SER A 86 -2.88 -29.76 5.34
CA SER A 86 -4.18 -30.32 5.77
C SER A 86 -4.90 -29.51 6.85
N GLU A 87 -4.58 -28.21 6.97
CA GLU A 87 -5.32 -27.26 7.82
C GLU A 87 -6.52 -26.71 7.04
N ASN A 88 -7.65 -26.47 7.71
CA ASN A 88 -8.78 -25.75 7.12
C ASN A 88 -8.53 -24.25 7.22
N VAL A 89 -8.24 -23.61 6.09
CA VAL A 89 -7.92 -22.19 6.00
C VAL A 89 -9.15 -21.43 5.55
N THR A 90 -9.47 -20.35 6.25
CA THR A 90 -10.54 -19.40 5.90
C THR A 90 -9.96 -17.98 5.82
N TYR A 91 -10.27 -17.30 4.72
CA TYR A 91 -10.02 -15.87 4.55
C TYR A 91 -11.33 -15.10 4.68
N SER A 92 -11.35 -14.11 5.57
CA SER A 92 -12.53 -13.30 5.88
C SER A 92 -12.15 -11.82 6.06
N LEU A 93 -13.14 -10.94 5.94
CA LEU A 93 -13.00 -9.52 6.22
C LEU A 93 -13.60 -9.21 7.59
N GLU A 94 -12.77 -8.81 8.54
CA GLU A 94 -13.21 -8.52 9.91
C GLU A 94 -12.76 -7.14 10.34
N SER A 95 -13.70 -6.29 10.76
CA SER A 95 -13.42 -4.93 11.22
C SER A 95 -12.56 -4.09 10.25
N GLY A 96 -12.67 -4.36 8.94
CA GLY A 96 -11.88 -3.68 7.89
C GLY A 96 -10.47 -4.23 7.69
N GLN A 97 -10.10 -5.36 8.29
CA GLN A 97 -8.85 -6.07 8.05
C GLN A 97 -9.10 -7.41 7.38
N LEU A 98 -8.22 -7.79 6.46
CA LEU A 98 -8.19 -9.16 5.95
C LEU A 98 -7.59 -10.07 7.02
N VAL A 99 -8.31 -11.12 7.38
CA VAL A 99 -7.92 -12.08 8.40
C VAL A 99 -7.78 -13.46 7.79
N ARG A 100 -6.77 -14.20 8.25
CA ARG A 100 -6.58 -15.62 7.97
C ARG A 100 -6.82 -16.41 9.24
N LEU A 101 -7.68 -17.42 9.16
CA LEU A 101 -7.89 -18.44 10.17
C LEU A 101 -7.43 -19.79 9.60
N ALA A 102 -6.50 -20.48 10.25
CA ALA A 102 -6.17 -21.87 9.93
C ALA A 102 -6.46 -22.74 11.14
N ASP A 103 -7.47 -23.60 11.01
CA ASP A 103 -8.07 -24.36 12.11
C ASP A 103 -8.48 -23.45 13.27
N SER A 104 -7.63 -23.28 14.28
CA SER A 104 -7.85 -22.39 15.43
C SER A 104 -6.93 -21.17 15.47
N ASP A 105 -5.91 -21.12 14.61
CA ASP A 105 -4.91 -20.05 14.58
C ASP A 105 -5.37 -18.91 13.68
N LYS A 106 -5.70 -17.78 14.32
CA LYS A 106 -6.22 -16.58 13.65
C LYS A 106 -5.23 -15.44 13.71
N PHE A 107 -4.94 -14.83 12.57
CA PHE A 107 -4.09 -13.64 12.50
C PHE A 107 -4.50 -12.69 11.37
N PRO A 108 -4.35 -11.37 11.58
CA PRO A 108 -4.55 -10.39 10.52
C PRO A 108 -3.45 -10.54 9.46
N LEU A 109 -3.84 -10.54 8.19
CA LEU A 109 -2.91 -10.58 7.05
C LEU A 109 -2.50 -9.17 6.59
N THR A 110 -3.23 -8.14 7.05
CA THR A 110 -2.98 -6.72 6.75
C THR A 110 -2.80 -5.90 8.02
N ASP A 111 -1.92 -4.90 7.99
CA ASP A 111 -1.67 -3.97 9.09
C ASP A 111 -2.96 -3.25 9.54
N PRO A 112 -3.20 -3.03 10.86
CA PRO A 112 -4.39 -2.34 11.37
C PRO A 112 -4.56 -0.90 10.89
N LYS A 113 -3.52 -0.25 10.36
CA LYS A 113 -3.60 1.07 9.72
C LYS A 113 -4.18 1.00 8.31
N VAL A 114 -4.26 -0.18 7.71
CA VAL A 114 -4.82 -0.40 6.37
C VAL A 114 -6.28 -0.83 6.52
N THR A 115 -7.19 -0.07 5.90
CA THR A 115 -8.62 -0.42 5.87
C THR A 115 -8.98 -1.00 4.52
N ILE A 116 -9.35 -2.28 4.52
CA ILE A 116 -9.93 -2.98 3.39
C ILE A 116 -11.40 -2.57 3.28
N SER A 117 -11.76 -2.05 2.10
CA SER A 117 -13.11 -1.64 1.74
C SER A 117 -13.93 -2.74 1.09
N GLU A 118 -13.27 -3.68 0.42
CA GLU A 118 -13.91 -4.77 -0.30
C GLU A 118 -12.95 -5.94 -0.38
N LEU A 119 -13.48 -7.13 -0.07
CA LEU A 119 -12.85 -8.42 -0.32
C LEU A 119 -13.91 -9.28 -0.99
N ALA A 120 -13.62 -9.78 -2.19
CA ALA A 120 -14.53 -10.66 -2.90
C ALA A 120 -13.77 -11.79 -3.57
N PHE A 121 -14.39 -12.96 -3.55
CA PHE A 121 -13.89 -14.16 -4.21
C PHE A 121 -14.87 -14.62 -5.27
N ALA A 122 -14.35 -15.19 -6.36
CA ALA A 122 -15.16 -15.93 -7.33
C ALA A 122 -14.49 -17.26 -7.62
N LEU A 123 -15.18 -18.35 -7.28
CA LEU A 123 -14.74 -19.71 -7.52
C LEU A 123 -15.36 -20.23 -8.82
N VAL A 124 -14.53 -20.86 -9.66
CA VAL A 124 -14.92 -21.55 -10.89
C VAL A 124 -14.24 -22.91 -10.90
N GLY A 125 -14.87 -23.94 -11.45
CA GLY A 125 -14.19 -25.21 -11.71
C GLY A 125 -14.22 -26.22 -10.56
N GLU A 126 -15.13 -26.08 -9.59
CA GLU A 126 -15.16 -26.92 -8.38
C GLU A 126 -16.56 -27.51 -8.11
N LEU A 127 -17.38 -27.62 -9.16
CA LEU A 127 -18.68 -28.28 -9.06
C LEU A 127 -18.53 -29.80 -9.17
N PRO A 128 -19.32 -30.60 -8.42
CA PRO A 128 -19.32 -32.05 -8.59
C PRO A 128 -19.64 -32.44 -10.05
N GLY A 129 -18.70 -33.11 -10.72
CA GLY A 129 -18.82 -33.53 -12.13
C GLY A 129 -18.23 -32.55 -13.16
N ASP A 130 -17.74 -31.40 -12.70
CA ASP A 130 -16.94 -30.48 -13.49
C ASP A 130 -15.52 -31.06 -13.67
N SER A 131 -15.04 -31.17 -14.92
CA SER A 131 -13.65 -31.59 -15.24
C SER A 131 -12.71 -30.40 -15.44
N LEU A 132 -13.12 -29.20 -15.04
CA LEU A 132 -12.32 -27.99 -15.09
C LEU A 132 -11.39 -27.94 -13.89
N GLN A 133 -10.23 -27.33 -14.11
CA GLN A 133 -9.30 -27.01 -13.03
C GLN A 133 -9.90 -25.89 -12.15
N PRO A 134 -9.98 -26.06 -10.82
CA PRO A 134 -10.45 -25.02 -9.94
C PRO A 134 -9.63 -23.74 -10.08
N LYS A 135 -10.34 -22.61 -10.19
CA LYS A 135 -9.78 -21.28 -10.33
C LYS A 135 -10.51 -20.30 -9.43
N VAL A 136 -9.74 -19.58 -8.63
CA VAL A 136 -10.22 -18.55 -7.70
C VAL A 136 -9.80 -17.19 -8.22
N ARG A 137 -10.75 -16.27 -8.40
CA ARG A 137 -10.47 -14.86 -8.58
C ARG A 137 -10.59 -14.15 -7.25
N ILE A 138 -9.63 -13.30 -6.94
CA ILE A 138 -9.58 -12.53 -5.70
C ILE A 138 -9.61 -11.06 -6.09
N ASN A 139 -10.58 -10.33 -5.55
CA ASN A 139 -10.69 -8.88 -5.67
C ASN A 139 -10.48 -8.26 -4.29
N LEU A 140 -9.54 -7.33 -4.21
CA LEU A 140 -9.20 -6.64 -2.97
C LEU A 140 -9.17 -5.13 -3.22
N SER A 141 -10.00 -4.39 -2.50
CA SER A 141 -10.06 -2.94 -2.58
C SER A 141 -9.74 -2.31 -1.23
N ALA A 142 -8.84 -1.34 -1.20
CA ALA A 142 -8.53 -0.55 0.00
C ALA A 142 -8.42 0.94 -0.31
N SER A 143 -8.48 1.76 0.73
CA SER A 143 -8.32 3.21 0.61
C SER A 143 -7.04 3.66 1.32
N ALA A 144 -6.21 4.41 0.62
CA ALA A 144 -5.03 5.10 1.16
C ALA A 144 -5.29 6.61 1.25
N GLY A 145 -5.15 7.22 2.43
CA GLY A 145 -5.31 8.66 2.58
C GLY A 145 -5.64 9.12 4.01
N MET A 146 -5.54 10.43 4.24
CA MET A 146 -5.90 11.05 5.52
C MET A 146 -7.41 11.28 5.58
N LYS A 147 -8.04 11.00 6.74
CA LYS A 147 -9.44 11.41 7.00
C LYS A 147 -9.57 12.91 6.64
N ASN A 148 -10.55 13.23 5.76
CA ASN A 148 -10.90 14.57 5.24
C ASN A 148 -10.05 15.18 4.11
N LYS A 149 -9.11 14.47 3.47
CA LYS A 149 -8.50 14.91 2.19
C LYS A 149 -8.23 13.72 1.28
N GLU A 150 -8.65 13.86 0.02
CA GLU A 150 -8.39 12.96 -1.13
C GLU A 150 -7.89 11.55 -0.77
N SER A 151 -8.82 10.63 -0.57
CA SER A 151 -8.51 9.20 -0.48
C SER A 151 -8.25 8.62 -1.87
N THR A 152 -7.13 7.94 -2.02
CA THR A 152 -6.84 7.12 -3.21
C THR A 152 -7.38 5.72 -2.97
N LYS A 153 -8.36 5.30 -3.79
CA LYS A 153 -8.81 3.91 -3.80
C LYS A 153 -7.84 3.07 -4.63
N ILE A 154 -7.39 1.94 -4.06
CA ILE A 154 -6.56 0.95 -4.72
C ILE A 154 -7.40 -0.30 -4.88
N ASN A 155 -7.53 -0.80 -6.10
CA ASN A 155 -8.20 -2.05 -6.40
C ASN A 155 -7.17 -2.98 -7.04
N LEU A 156 -6.94 -4.14 -6.43
CA LEU A 156 -6.10 -5.19 -6.98
C LEU A 156 -6.96 -6.42 -7.24
N GLN A 157 -6.68 -7.07 -8.36
CA GLN A 157 -7.33 -8.31 -8.74
C GLN A 157 -6.28 -9.32 -9.17
N THR A 158 -6.43 -10.55 -8.70
CA THR A 158 -5.61 -11.68 -9.14
C THR A 158 -6.48 -12.90 -9.40
N SER A 159 -5.95 -13.85 -10.16
CA SER A 159 -6.59 -15.14 -10.42
C SER A 159 -5.58 -16.25 -10.20
N VAL A 160 -5.99 -17.26 -9.44
CA VAL A 160 -5.16 -18.37 -9.01
C VAL A 160 -5.83 -19.66 -9.44
N SER A 161 -5.10 -20.51 -10.15
CA SER A 161 -5.58 -21.85 -10.49
C SER A 161 -4.92 -22.86 -9.55
N GLN A 162 -5.65 -23.91 -9.20
CA GLN A 162 -5.12 -25.00 -8.38
C GLN A 162 -3.96 -25.70 -9.11
N LEU A 163 -2.87 -25.96 -8.41
CA LEU A 163 -1.82 -26.87 -8.86
C LEU A 163 -2.19 -28.29 -8.43
N VAL A 164 -2.42 -29.18 -9.38
CA VAL A 164 -2.53 -30.61 -9.12
C VAL A 164 -1.12 -31.18 -9.09
N PRO A 165 -0.65 -31.79 -7.99
CA PRO A 165 0.60 -32.52 -8.00
C PRO A 165 0.46 -33.74 -8.92
N ASP A 166 1.37 -33.89 -9.88
CA ASP A 166 1.46 -35.12 -10.69
C ASP A 166 1.61 -36.32 -9.74
N SER A 167 0.76 -37.33 -9.95
CA SER A 167 0.68 -38.56 -9.14
C SER A 167 1.80 -39.54 -9.44
#